data_AF-A0A8S4A1G9-F1
#
_entry.id   AF-A0A8S4A1G9-F1
#
_cell.length_a   1.000
_cell.length_b   1.000
_cell.length_c   1.000
_cell.angle_alpha   90.00
_cell.angle_beta   90.00
_cell.angle_gamma   90.00
#
_symmetry.space_group_name_H-M   'P 1'
#
loop_
_entity.id
_entity.type
_entity.pdbx_description
1 polymer ?
#
loop_
_entity_poly.entity_id
_entity_poly.type
_entity_poly.pdbx_seq_one_letter_code
_entity_poly.pdbx_strand_id
1 'polypeptide(L)' 'PSGQRPSACMGDGGGPMMCGDNFEFLVGIASWAPNVCDGEKPSVYTRVTAYLQWISERMQNSPVL' A
#
# COMPACT_ATOMS: atom_id res chain seq x y z
N PRO A 1 13.09 -20.78 -3.37
CA PRO A 1 13.51 -21.05 -1.97
C PRO A 1 12.38 -20.64 -1.00
N SER A 2 11.71 -21.64 -0.43
CA SER A 2 10.45 -21.56 0.30
C SER A 2 10.62 -21.21 1.79
N GLY A 3 11.14 -20.02 2.08
CA GLY A 3 11.32 -19.57 3.47
C GLY A 3 11.25 -18.05 3.67
N GLN A 4 11.04 -17.26 2.62
CA GLN A 4 11.06 -15.80 2.68
C GLN A 4 9.62 -15.29 2.76
N ARG A 5 9.29 -14.52 3.80
CA ARG A 5 7.98 -13.87 3.89
C ARG A 5 7.88 -12.83 2.77
N PRO A 6 6.77 -12.78 2.01
CA PRO A 6 6.58 -11.74 1.01
C PRO A 6 6.69 -10.34 1.66
N SER A 7 7.50 -9.47 1.07
CA SER A 7 7.69 -8.08 1.51
C SER A 7 7.72 -7.16 0.30
N ALA A 8 7.16 -5.96 0.43
CA ALA A 8 7.43 -4.91 -0.55
C ALA A 8 8.92 -4.53 -0.53
N CYS A 9 9.43 -4.14 -1.68
CA CYS A 9 10.82 -3.90 -1.98
C CYS A 9 11.03 -2.53 -2.62
N MET A 10 12.28 -2.21 -2.95
CA MET A 10 12.62 -1.05 -3.77
C MET A 10 11.90 -1.12 -5.12
N GLY A 11 11.21 -0.04 -5.49
CA GLY A 11 10.41 0.04 -6.71
C GLY A 11 8.91 -0.20 -6.50
N ASP A 12 8.49 -0.80 -5.39
CA ASP A 12 7.07 -1.02 -5.08
C ASP A 12 6.37 0.23 -4.52
N GLY A 13 7.12 1.31 -4.25
CA GLY A 13 6.60 2.55 -3.65
C GLY A 13 5.44 3.14 -4.45
N GLY A 14 4.34 3.46 -3.76
CA GLY A 14 3.07 3.88 -4.38
C GLY A 14 2.14 2.74 -4.78
N GLY A 15 2.60 1.49 -4.76
CA GLY A 15 1.80 0.30 -5.04
C GLY A 15 0.75 -0.01 -3.96
N PRO A 16 -0.33 -0.74 -4.31
CA PRO A 16 -1.42 -1.01 -3.39
C PRO A 16 -1.15 -2.18 -2.44
N MET A 17 -1.63 -2.06 -1.21
CA MET A 17 -1.91 -3.20 -0.33
C MET A 17 -3.41 -3.44 -0.31
N MET A 18 -3.84 -4.56 -0.88
CA MET A 18 -5.24 -4.95 -0.99
C MET A 18 -5.58 -6.05 0.02
N CYS A 19 -6.80 -6.00 0.57
CA CYS A 19 -7.37 -7.02 1.46
C CYS A 19 -8.80 -7.40 1.02
N GLY A 20 -9.30 -8.53 1.52
CA GLY A 20 -10.59 -9.11 1.13
C GLY A 20 -10.42 -10.35 0.26
N ASP A 21 -11.47 -11.17 0.18
CA ASP A 21 -11.43 -12.44 -0.56
C ASP A 21 -11.21 -12.23 -2.07
N ASN A 22 -11.63 -11.07 -2.59
CA ASN A 22 -11.44 -10.68 -3.99
C ASN A 22 -10.52 -9.46 -4.13
N PHE A 23 -9.70 -9.18 -3.11
CA PHE A 23 -8.82 -8.01 -3.06
C PHE A 23 -9.57 -6.68 -3.29
N GLU A 24 -10.80 -6.56 -2.79
CA GLU A 24 -11.65 -5.38 -3.03
C GLU A 24 -11.31 -4.15 -2.17
N PHE A 25 -10.56 -4.31 -1.07
CA PHE A 25 -10.27 -3.21 -0.15
C PHE A 25 -8.83 -2.72 -0.26
N LEU A 26 -8.64 -1.47 -0.73
CA LEU A 26 -7.36 -0.77 -0.65
C LEU A 26 -7.12 -0.26 0.78
N VAL A 27 -6.24 -0.92 1.52
CA VAL A 27 -5.99 -0.62 2.94
C VAL A 27 -4.66 0.11 3.17
N GLY A 28 -3.71 -0.01 2.23
CA GLY A 28 -2.39 0.57 2.36
C GLY A 28 -1.79 0.99 1.02
N ILE A 29 -0.87 1.95 1.06
CA ILE A 29 -0.02 2.34 -0.07
C ILE A 29 1.43 2.11 0.35
N ALA A 30 2.20 1.37 -0.44
CA ALA A 30 3.60 1.09 -0.13
C ALA A 30 4.39 2.39 0.05
N SER A 31 5.01 2.55 1.22
CA SER A 31 5.70 3.79 1.60
C SER A 31 7.19 3.58 1.62
N TRP A 32 7.68 2.72 2.51
CA TRP A 32 9.09 2.39 2.59
C TRP A 32 9.26 0.97 3.11
N ALA A 33 10.39 0.38 2.74
CA ALA A 33 10.80 -0.93 3.17
C ALA A 33 12.29 -0.89 3.53
N PRO A 34 12.79 -1.87 4.30
CA PRO A 34 14.22 -2.08 4.45
C PRO A 34 14.91 -2.23 3.09
N ASN A 35 16.20 -1.87 3.03
CA ASN A 35 17.01 -2.01 1.80
C ASN A 35 17.22 -3.47 1.36
N VAL A 36 16.93 -4.42 2.23
CA VAL A 36 17.00 -5.86 1.96
C VAL A 36 15.58 -6.39 1.90
N CYS A 37 15.23 -7.01 0.77
CA CYS A 37 13.88 -7.49 0.47
C CYS A 37 13.73 -8.97 0.87
N ASP A 38 14.07 -9.27 2.12
CA ASP A 38 14.12 -10.63 2.67
C ASP A 38 12.93 -10.98 3.56
N GLY A 39 12.01 -10.04 3.80
CA GLY A 39 10.83 -10.25 4.65
C GLY A 39 11.12 -10.49 6.13
N GLU A 40 12.36 -10.29 6.59
CA GLU A 40 12.71 -10.39 8.02
C GLU A 40 12.23 -9.18 8.81
N LYS A 41 12.17 -8.03 8.13
CA LYS A 41 11.60 -6.78 8.65
C LYS A 41 10.34 -6.43 7.86
N PRO A 42 9.29 -5.91 8.52
CA PRO A 42 8.06 -5.58 7.84
C PRO A 42 8.26 -4.40 6.87
N SER A 43 7.58 -4.46 5.73
CA SER A 43 7.39 -3.29 4.88
C SER A 43 6.35 -2.36 5.50
N VAL A 44 6.52 -1.05 5.31
CA VAL A 44 5.66 -0.03 5.92
C VAL A 44 4.81 0.64 4.85
N TYR A 45 3.54 0.84 5.20
CA TYR A 45 2.50 1.34 4.30
C TYR A 45 1.81 2.55 4.90
N THR A 46 1.44 3.49 4.05
CA THR A 46 0.53 4.58 4.41
C THR A 46 -0.85 4.00 4.69
N ARG A 47 -1.41 4.25 5.88
CA ARG A 47 -2.75 3.75 6.26
C ARG A 47 -3.84 4.52 5.52
N VAL A 48 -4.44 3.93 4.50
CA VAL A 48 -5.43 4.59 3.61
C VAL A 48 -6.64 5.10 4.39
N THR A 49 -7.09 4.36 5.41
CA THR A 49 -8.22 4.77 6.25
C THR A 49 -8.00 6.10 6.98
N ALA A 50 -6.75 6.49 7.25
CA ALA A 50 -6.44 7.79 7.85
C ALA A 50 -6.66 8.98 6.90
N TYR A 51 -6.78 8.73 5.59
CA TYR A 51 -6.85 9.76 4.56
C TYR A 51 -8.17 9.75 3.77
N LEU A 52 -9.15 8.94 4.14
CA LEU A 52 -10.42 8.81 3.38
C LEU A 52 -11.14 10.16 3.20
N GLN A 53 -11.13 11.00 4.22
CA GLN A 53 -11.71 12.35 4.12
C GLN A 53 -10.97 13.18 3.07
N TRP A 54 -9.64 13.27 3.16
CA TRP A 54 -8.81 14.00 2.20
C TRP A 54 -8.99 13.48 0.77
N ILE A 55 -9.04 12.15 0.58
CA ILE A 55 -9.28 11.53 -0.73
C ILE A 55 -10.65 11.96 -1.26
N SER A 56 -11.70 11.86 -0.45
CA SER A 56 -13.06 12.24 -0.84
C SER A 56 -13.15 13.71 -1.24
N GLU A 57 -12.55 14.60 -0.44
CA GLU A 57 -12.50 16.04 -0.72
C GLU A 57 -11.78 16.35 -2.04
N ARG A 58 -10.69 15.64 -2.35
CA ARG A 58 -9.97 15.84 -3.63
C ARG A 58 -10.72 15.26 -4.81
N MET A 59 -11.39 14.13 -4.67
CA MET A 59 -12.19 13.53 -5.74
C MET A 59 -13.42 14.36 -6.10
N GLN A 60 -14.09 14.98 -5.11
CA GLN A 60 -15.24 15.88 -5.36
C GLN A 60 -14.84 17.16 -6.11
N ASN A 61 -13.60 17.62 -5.91
CA ASN A 61 -13.07 18.83 -6.52
C ASN A 61 -12.28 18.57 -7.81
N SER A 62 -12.12 17.30 -8.20
CA SER A 62 -11.54 16.94 -9.49
C SER A 62 -12.66 16.87 -10.52
N PRO A 63 -12.58 17.62 -11.63
CA PRO A 63 -13.40 17.30 -12.79
C PRO A 63 -13.12 15.84 -13.14
N VAL A 64 -14.17 15.02 -13.17
CA VAL A 64 -14.08 13.73 -13.85
C VAL A 64 -13.76 14.06 -15.30
N LEU A 65 -12.60 13.61 -15.79
CA LEU A 65 -12.23 13.73 -17.20
C LEU A 65 -13.31 13.09 -18.08
#